data_AF-A0A800KM31-F1
#
_entry.id   AF-A0A800KM31-F1
#
_cell.length_a   1.000
_cell.length_b   1.000
_cell.length_c   1.000
_cell.angle_alpha   90.00
_cell.angle_beta   90.00
_cell.angle_gamma   90.00
#
_symmetry.space_group_name_H-M   'P 1'
#
loop_
_entity.id
_entity.type
_entity.pdbx_description
1 polymer ?
#
loop_
_entity_poly.entity_id
_entity_poly.type
_entity_poly.pdbx_seq_one_letter_code
_entity_poly.pdbx_strand_id
1 'polypeptide(L)'
;MATTKNPAKIPLTAKGLYTAFMAVLVPFYWHNYGPTNFLYFCDLALFLTLYGMWTEKSLPISMAAVGILIPQALWVADFATNLFGQPLAGLTDYMFEAHNPLFNRSLSLFHGWLPFLLIWLVARVGYDRRAALLWIAVAWVVLFVCYLWMPAPPVDPSDPNKPFNINYVFGLKDAQTWMPELAWFAIVIAAQPFAVVGPTHLLLRKFATRA
;
A
#
# COMPACT_ATOMS: atom_id res chain seq x y z
N MET A 1 39.78 -10.99 20.63
CA MET A 1 38.38 -11.23 20.22
C MET A 1 37.93 -10.06 19.36
N ALA A 2 37.96 -10.20 18.03
CA ALA A 2 37.37 -9.20 17.14
C ALA A 2 35.85 -9.42 17.16
N THR A 3 35.12 -8.46 17.70
CA THR A 3 33.66 -8.40 17.57
C THR A 3 33.35 -8.13 16.10
N THR A 4 33.06 -9.18 15.35
CA THR A 4 32.46 -9.05 14.02
C THR A 4 31.06 -8.46 14.21
N LYS A 5 30.96 -7.13 14.24
CA LYS A 5 29.69 -6.45 13.97
C LYS A 5 29.29 -6.91 12.58
N ASN A 6 28.35 -7.85 12.50
CA ASN A 6 27.67 -8.12 11.26
C ASN A 6 27.04 -6.78 10.85
N PRO A 7 27.49 -6.13 9.75
CA PRO A 7 26.90 -4.86 9.36
C PRO A 7 25.42 -5.11 9.11
N ALA A 8 24.57 -4.32 9.76
CA ALA A 8 23.12 -4.35 9.57
C ALA A 8 22.79 -4.43 8.07
N LYS A 9 21.91 -5.35 7.66
CA LYS A 9 21.57 -5.53 6.23
C LYS A 9 20.94 -4.26 5.67
N ILE A 10 20.30 -3.46 6.52
CA ILE A 10 19.66 -2.19 6.18
C ILE A 10 20.39 -1.04 6.92
N PRO A 11 20.91 -0.03 6.20
CA PRO A 11 21.54 1.16 6.80
C PRO A 11 20.64 1.85 7.83
N LEU A 12 21.23 2.26 8.96
CA LEU A 12 20.51 2.96 10.04
C LEU A 12 19.89 4.28 9.55
N THR A 13 20.55 5.00 8.63
CA THR A 13 20.02 6.22 8.02
C THR A 13 18.68 5.97 7.32
N ALA A 14 18.54 4.87 6.57
CA ALA A 14 17.29 4.53 5.91
C ALA A 14 16.18 4.25 6.93
N LYS A 15 16.50 3.51 8.01
CA LYS A 15 15.55 3.25 9.11
C LYS A 15 15.12 4.56 9.79
N GLY A 16 16.07 5.45 10.06
CA GLY A 16 15.81 6.75 10.67
C GLY A 16 14.90 7.63 9.82
N LEU A 17 15.22 7.80 8.53
CA LEU A 17 14.41 8.59 7.60
C LEU A 17 12.98 8.03 7.45
N TYR A 18 12.86 6.71 7.29
CA TYR A 18 11.55 6.06 7.17
C TYR A 18 10.74 6.19 8.46
N THR A 19 11.38 6.06 9.63
CA THR A 19 10.73 6.25 10.94
C THR A 19 10.27 7.69 11.12
N ALA A 20 11.09 8.67 10.74
CA ALA A 20 10.72 10.08 10.80
C ALA A 20 9.51 10.39 9.90
N PHE A 21 9.47 9.83 8.69
CA PHE A 21 8.30 9.93 7.81
C PHE A 21 7.04 9.34 8.48
N MET A 22 7.12 8.13 9.03
CA MET A 22 6.00 7.49 9.73
C MET A 22 5.54 8.29 10.95
N ALA A 23 6.47 8.90 11.70
CA ALA A 23 6.17 9.72 12.86
C ALA A 23 5.42 11.02 12.51
N VAL A 24 5.49 11.48 11.25
CA VAL A 24 4.70 12.60 10.75
C VAL A 24 3.39 12.11 10.14
N LEU A 25 3.45 11.10 9.26
CA LEU A 25 2.28 10.61 8.53
C LEU A 25 1.21 10.06 9.49
N VAL A 26 1.58 9.20 10.44
CA VAL A 26 0.61 8.52 11.31
C VAL A 26 -0.24 9.50 12.11
N PRO A 27 0.31 10.42 12.91
CA PRO A 27 -0.53 11.36 13.67
C PRO A 27 -1.31 12.30 12.75
N PHE A 28 -0.73 12.70 11.60
CA PHE A 28 -1.41 13.57 10.67
C PHE A 28 -2.60 12.90 9.99
N TYR A 29 -2.45 11.67 9.48
CA TYR A 29 -3.54 10.91 8.87
C TYR A 29 -4.59 10.52 9.91
N TRP A 30 -4.17 10.15 11.11
CA TRP A 30 -5.11 9.87 12.20
C TRP A 30 -5.98 11.08 12.51
N HIS A 31 -5.39 12.27 12.58
CA HIS A 31 -6.13 13.49 12.87
C HIS A 31 -7.09 13.88 11.74
N ASN A 32 -6.65 13.79 10.48
CA ASN A 32 -7.45 14.27 9.34
C ASN A 32 -8.48 13.26 8.84
N TYR A 33 -8.15 11.97 8.84
CA TYR A 33 -8.95 10.91 8.23
C TYR A 33 -9.47 9.89 9.25
N GLY A 34 -9.00 9.95 10.49
CA GLY A 34 -9.31 8.95 11.51
C GLY A 34 -8.55 7.63 11.34
N PRO A 35 -8.70 6.71 12.31
CA PRO A 35 -7.93 5.47 12.35
C PRO A 35 -8.28 4.49 11.23
N THR A 36 -9.48 4.56 10.66
CA THR A 36 -9.91 3.64 9.59
C THR A 36 -9.14 3.87 8.29
N ASN A 37 -8.45 5.00 8.14
CA ASN A 37 -7.56 5.24 7.01
C ASN A 37 -6.48 4.15 6.91
N PHE A 38 -5.98 3.67 8.05
CA PHE A 38 -4.91 2.67 8.06
C PHE A 38 -5.36 1.26 7.64
N LEU A 39 -6.62 1.09 7.19
CA LEU A 39 -7.12 -0.11 6.54
C LEU A 39 -6.77 -0.17 5.04
N TYR A 40 -6.34 0.94 4.43
CA TYR A 40 -5.82 0.87 3.06
C TYR A 40 -4.58 -0.02 3.01
N PHE A 41 -4.49 -0.84 1.96
CA PHE A 41 -3.35 -1.74 1.79
C PHE A 41 -2.00 -1.02 1.72
N CYS A 42 -1.98 0.19 1.17
CA CYS A 42 -0.79 1.02 1.12
C CYS A 42 -0.31 1.43 2.53
N ASP A 43 -1.23 1.76 3.45
CA ASP A 43 -0.93 2.05 4.85
C ASP A 43 -0.48 0.80 5.62
N LEU A 44 -1.12 -0.36 5.42
CA LEU A 44 -0.65 -1.62 6.01
C LEU A 44 0.77 -1.97 5.56
N ALA A 45 1.08 -1.75 4.27
CA ALA A 45 2.42 -1.93 3.73
C ALA A 45 3.42 -0.95 4.37
N LEU A 46 3.03 0.29 4.69
CA LEU A 46 3.89 1.23 5.40
C LEU A 46 4.32 0.69 6.78
N PHE A 47 3.37 0.14 7.56
CA PHE A 47 3.67 -0.44 8.87
C PHE A 47 4.50 -1.72 8.78
N LEU A 48 4.18 -2.61 7.84
CA LEU A 48 4.98 -3.83 7.60
C LEU A 48 6.40 -3.50 7.20
N THR A 49 6.59 -2.46 6.38
CA THR A 49 7.91 -1.97 5.97
C THR A 49 8.66 -1.40 7.16
N LEU A 50 8.03 -0.57 8.01
CA LEU A 50 8.66 -0.05 9.24
C LEU A 50 9.17 -1.20 10.13
N TYR A 51 8.29 -2.16 10.42
CA TYR A 51 8.61 -3.30 11.26
C TYR A 51 9.71 -4.18 10.64
N GLY A 52 9.61 -4.46 9.34
CA GLY A 52 10.61 -5.24 8.62
C GLY A 52 11.97 -4.56 8.53
N MET A 53 12.03 -3.23 8.39
CA MET A 53 13.29 -2.48 8.38
C MET A 53 14.00 -2.52 9.73
N TRP A 54 13.26 -2.37 10.84
CA TRP A 54 13.85 -2.41 12.18
C TRP A 54 14.27 -3.82 12.60
N THR A 55 13.44 -4.82 12.30
CA THR A 55 13.74 -6.23 12.63
C THR A 55 14.66 -6.92 11.62
N GLU A 56 14.90 -6.29 10.46
CA GLU A 56 15.61 -6.86 9.30
C GLU A 56 15.07 -8.23 8.84
N LYS A 57 13.80 -8.52 9.16
CA LYS A 57 13.12 -9.72 8.71
C LYS A 57 12.63 -9.52 7.28
N SER A 58 12.93 -10.49 6.43
CA SER A 58 12.48 -10.52 5.02
C SER A 58 10.96 -10.64 4.90
N LEU A 59 10.30 -11.35 5.82
CA LEU A 59 8.88 -11.67 5.69
C LEU A 59 7.96 -10.42 5.66
N PRO A 60 8.01 -9.46 6.61
CA PRO A 60 7.19 -8.25 6.55
C PRO A 60 7.46 -7.39 5.31
N ILE A 61 8.74 -7.24 4.94
CA ILE A 61 9.15 -6.53 3.72
C ILE A 61 8.59 -7.23 2.48
N SER A 62 8.68 -8.56 2.44
CA SER A 62 8.18 -9.37 1.33
C SER A 62 6.66 -9.30 1.24
N MET A 63 5.94 -9.23 2.38
CA MET A 63 4.48 -9.06 2.44
C MET A 63 4.05 -7.71 1.90
N ALA A 64 4.73 -6.62 2.31
CA ALA A 64 4.50 -5.30 1.74
C ALA A 64 4.78 -5.31 0.23
N ALA A 65 5.94 -5.80 -0.20
CA ALA A 65 6.32 -5.85 -1.61
C ALA A 65 5.30 -6.62 -2.48
N VAL A 66 4.96 -7.85 -2.10
CA VAL A 66 4.00 -8.67 -2.86
C VAL A 66 2.59 -8.07 -2.87
N GLY A 67 2.23 -7.33 -1.83
CA GLY A 67 0.91 -6.74 -1.67
C GLY A 67 0.67 -5.47 -2.47
N ILE A 68 1.70 -4.64 -2.68
CA ILE A 68 1.50 -3.29 -3.21
C ILE A 68 2.30 -2.94 -4.46
N LEU A 69 3.30 -3.73 -4.89
CA LEU A 69 4.14 -3.33 -6.03
C LEU A 69 3.35 -3.07 -7.33
N ILE A 70 2.37 -3.92 -7.67
CA ILE A 70 1.55 -3.70 -8.88
C ILE A 70 0.65 -2.45 -8.73
N PRO A 71 -0.18 -2.32 -7.67
CA PRO A 71 -0.97 -1.10 -7.46
C PRO A 71 -0.14 0.18 -7.45
N GLN A 72 1.04 0.16 -6.82
CA GLN A 72 1.92 1.32 -6.78
C GLN A 72 2.58 1.61 -8.13
N ALA A 73 2.89 0.59 -8.94
CA ALA A 73 3.37 0.80 -10.30
C ALA A 73 2.31 1.48 -11.19
N LEU A 74 1.04 1.08 -11.05
CA LEU A 74 -0.09 1.75 -11.71
C LEU A 74 -0.24 3.19 -11.23
N TRP A 75 -0.13 3.42 -9.91
CA TRP A 75 -0.16 4.77 -9.34
C TRP A 75 0.98 5.64 -9.88
N VAL A 76 2.21 5.12 -9.94
CA VAL A 76 3.38 5.86 -10.48
C VAL A 76 3.18 6.20 -11.95
N ALA A 77 2.67 5.26 -12.76
CA ALA A 77 2.38 5.51 -14.17
C ALA A 77 1.31 6.59 -14.34
N ASP A 78 0.20 6.49 -13.61
CA ASP A 78 -0.89 7.47 -13.67
C ASP A 78 -0.46 8.85 -13.16
N PHE A 79 0.34 8.92 -12.08
CA PHE A 79 0.92 10.18 -11.60
C PHE A 79 1.80 10.84 -12.66
N ALA A 80 2.66 10.04 -13.31
CA ALA A 80 3.56 10.52 -14.34
C ALA A 80 2.81 11.10 -15.54
N THR A 81 1.72 10.48 -15.98
CA THR A 81 0.92 11.01 -17.09
C THR A 81 0.04 12.19 -16.67
N ASN A 82 -0.46 12.21 -15.43
CA ASN A 82 -1.19 13.35 -14.87
C ASN A 82 -0.32 14.61 -14.75
N LEU A 83 1.00 14.49 -14.54
CA LEU A 83 1.93 15.63 -14.61
C LEU A 83 1.91 16.34 -15.97
N PHE A 84 1.53 15.63 -17.04
CA PHE A 84 1.38 16.18 -18.39
C PHE A 84 -0.10 16.47 -18.75
N GLY A 85 -1.02 16.41 -17.78
CA GLY A 85 -2.45 16.65 -17.97
C GLY A 85 -3.17 15.51 -18.72
N GLN A 86 -2.65 14.28 -18.69
CA GLN A 86 -3.20 13.12 -19.38
C GLN A 86 -3.42 11.96 -18.38
N PRO A 87 -4.48 11.99 -17.55
CA PRO A 87 -4.77 10.89 -16.63
C PRO A 87 -4.97 9.56 -17.39
N LEU A 88 -4.43 8.45 -16.88
CA LEU A 88 -4.59 7.13 -17.49
C LEU A 88 -5.84 6.42 -16.94
N ALA A 89 -5.91 6.31 -15.61
CA ALA A 89 -6.96 5.60 -14.88
C ALA A 89 -7.62 6.49 -13.81
N GLY A 90 -7.09 7.69 -13.58
CA GLY A 90 -7.61 8.63 -12.58
C GLY A 90 -7.26 8.25 -11.12
N LEU A 91 -6.27 7.36 -10.95
CA LEU A 91 -5.83 6.89 -9.63
C LEU A 91 -5.17 8.00 -8.81
N THR A 92 -4.67 9.04 -9.48
CA THR A 92 -3.86 10.11 -8.89
C THR A 92 -4.48 11.50 -9.06
N ASP A 93 -5.71 11.60 -9.56
CA ASP A 93 -6.39 12.89 -9.78
C ASP A 93 -6.42 13.74 -8.50
N TYR A 94 -6.66 13.09 -7.34
CA TYR A 94 -6.66 13.72 -6.03
C TYR A 94 -5.34 14.46 -5.68
N MET A 95 -4.21 14.08 -6.30
CA MET A 95 -2.92 14.74 -6.12
C MET A 95 -2.85 16.10 -6.84
N PHE A 96 -3.75 16.37 -7.79
CA PHE A 96 -3.77 17.58 -8.60
C PHE A 96 -4.95 18.50 -8.25
N GLU A 97 -5.92 18.01 -7.48
CA GLU A 97 -7.08 18.77 -7.03
C GLU A 97 -6.71 19.82 -5.97
N ALA A 98 -7.09 21.07 -6.23
CA ALA A 98 -6.74 22.21 -5.38
C ALA A 98 -7.40 22.17 -3.98
N HIS A 99 -8.53 21.46 -3.84
CA HIS A 99 -9.21 21.33 -2.55
C HIS A 99 -8.45 20.41 -1.58
N ASN A 100 -7.55 19.56 -2.07
CA ASN A 100 -6.68 18.73 -1.24
C ASN A 100 -5.44 19.54 -0.81
N PRO A 101 -5.21 19.77 0.50
CA PRO A 101 -4.05 20.54 0.96
C PRO A 101 -2.73 19.94 0.45
N LEU A 102 -1.78 20.81 0.10
CA LEU A 102 -0.49 20.38 -0.47
C LEU A 102 0.25 19.42 0.48
N PHE A 103 0.13 19.62 1.79
CA PHE A 103 0.75 18.76 2.79
C PHE A 103 0.13 17.36 2.84
N ASN A 104 -1.19 17.24 2.69
CA ASN A 104 -1.86 15.93 2.60
C ASN A 104 -1.35 15.15 1.39
N ARG A 105 -1.30 15.83 0.24
CA ARG A 105 -0.80 15.27 -1.02
C ARG A 105 0.67 14.89 -0.93
N SER A 106 1.51 15.72 -0.30
CA SER A 106 2.94 15.42 -0.16
C SER A 106 3.20 14.18 0.69
N LEU A 107 2.39 13.94 1.72
CA LEU A 107 2.45 12.69 2.47
C LEU A 107 2.05 11.49 1.62
N SER A 108 1.01 11.62 0.79
CA SER A 108 0.58 10.57 -0.15
C SER A 108 1.62 10.24 -1.24
N LEU A 109 2.65 11.07 -1.46
CA LEU A 109 3.75 10.76 -2.37
C LEU A 109 4.54 9.50 -1.98
N PHE A 110 4.28 8.90 -0.81
CA PHE A 110 4.80 7.57 -0.52
C PHE A 110 4.40 6.52 -1.55
N HIS A 111 3.26 6.66 -2.22
CA HIS A 111 2.91 5.83 -3.36
C HIS A 111 3.93 5.92 -4.51
N GLY A 112 4.64 7.04 -4.61
CA GLY A 112 5.71 7.25 -5.58
C GLY A 112 7.03 6.61 -5.18
N TRP A 113 7.46 6.70 -3.91
CA TRP A 113 8.81 6.24 -3.52
C TRP A 113 8.84 4.88 -2.80
N LEU A 114 7.75 4.45 -2.17
CA LEU A 114 7.68 3.18 -1.44
C LEU A 114 7.90 1.93 -2.31
N PRO A 115 7.46 1.82 -3.59
CA PRO A 115 7.63 0.58 -4.33
C PRO A 115 9.11 0.38 -4.68
N PHE A 116 9.83 1.46 -4.97
CA PHE A 116 11.27 1.43 -5.22
C PHE A 116 12.06 1.11 -3.94
N LEU A 117 11.65 1.67 -2.79
CA LEU A 117 12.22 1.31 -1.49
C LEU A 117 12.02 -0.20 -1.22
N LEU A 118 10.84 -0.73 -1.46
CA LEU A 118 10.54 -2.15 -1.25
C LEU A 118 11.35 -3.08 -2.15
N ILE A 119 11.53 -2.74 -3.43
CA ILE A 119 12.42 -3.49 -4.34
C ILE A 119 13.85 -3.51 -3.79
N TRP A 120 14.36 -2.34 -3.38
CA TRP A 120 15.69 -2.23 -2.79
C TRP A 120 15.80 -3.03 -1.49
N LEU A 121 14.80 -2.97 -0.60
CA LEU A 121 14.77 -3.73 0.65
C LEU A 121 14.77 -5.24 0.38
N VAL A 122 13.92 -5.73 -0.53
CA VAL A 122 13.90 -7.15 -0.94
C VAL A 122 15.25 -7.58 -1.50
N ALA A 123 15.93 -6.74 -2.28
CA ALA A 123 17.28 -7.05 -2.76
C ALA A 123 18.33 -7.16 -1.64
N ARG A 124 18.11 -6.48 -0.50
CA ARG A 124 19.03 -6.48 0.66
C ARG A 124 18.78 -7.64 1.62
N VAL A 125 17.51 -7.97 1.90
CA VAL A 125 17.14 -8.97 2.91
C VAL A 125 16.61 -10.28 2.33
N GLY A 126 16.42 -10.34 1.01
CA GLY A 126 15.86 -11.48 0.29
C GLY A 126 14.33 -11.50 0.30
N TYR A 127 13.76 -12.28 -0.62
CA TYR A 127 12.33 -12.52 -0.73
C TYR A 127 11.91 -13.80 0.03
N ASP A 128 10.94 -13.67 0.92
CA ASP A 128 10.30 -14.78 1.62
C ASP A 128 9.02 -15.21 0.90
N ARG A 129 9.00 -16.45 0.41
CA ARG A 129 7.88 -16.99 -0.38
C ARG A 129 6.58 -17.13 0.43
N ARG A 130 6.66 -17.22 1.76
CA ARG A 130 5.48 -17.28 2.64
C ARG A 130 4.67 -15.98 2.60
N ALA A 131 5.31 -14.88 2.19
CA ALA A 131 4.68 -13.58 2.11
C ALA A 131 3.44 -13.55 1.22
N ALA A 132 3.42 -14.33 0.13
CA ALA A 132 2.27 -14.37 -0.77
C ALA A 132 1.01 -14.87 -0.06
N LEU A 133 1.09 -16.03 0.60
CA LEU A 133 -0.04 -16.61 1.31
C LEU A 133 -0.46 -15.73 2.51
N LEU A 134 0.52 -15.24 3.27
CA LEU A 134 0.25 -14.41 4.44
C LEU A 134 -0.36 -13.05 4.07
N TRP A 135 0.09 -12.42 2.97
CA TRP A 135 -0.53 -11.21 2.49
C TRP A 135 -1.96 -11.47 2.00
N ILE A 136 -2.23 -12.54 1.23
CA ILE A 136 -3.59 -12.88 0.80
C ILE A 136 -4.52 -13.02 2.01
N ALA A 137 -4.08 -13.74 3.05
CA ALA A 137 -4.87 -13.91 4.27
C ALA A 137 -5.18 -12.56 4.95
N VAL A 138 -4.18 -11.70 5.13
CA VAL A 138 -4.36 -10.36 5.71
C VAL A 138 -5.27 -9.51 4.82
N ALA A 139 -5.03 -9.51 3.51
CA ALA A 139 -5.78 -8.73 2.54
C ALA A 139 -7.25 -9.12 2.56
N TRP A 140 -7.57 -10.41 2.57
CA TRP A 140 -8.95 -10.88 2.65
C TRP A 140 -9.62 -10.47 3.96
N VAL A 141 -8.96 -10.66 5.11
CA VAL A 141 -9.52 -10.20 6.41
C VAL A 141 -9.84 -8.71 6.36
N VAL A 142 -8.92 -7.90 5.85
CA VAL A 142 -9.11 -6.44 5.73
C VAL A 142 -10.22 -6.11 4.75
N LEU A 143 -10.33 -6.81 3.61
CA LEU A 143 -11.41 -6.61 2.64
C LEU A 143 -12.78 -6.95 3.24
N PHE A 144 -12.90 -8.05 3.97
CA PHE A 144 -14.13 -8.37 4.70
C PHE A 144 -14.43 -7.30 5.74
N VAL A 145 -13.41 -6.78 6.45
CA VAL A 145 -13.61 -5.69 7.40
C VAL A 145 -14.13 -4.43 6.71
N CYS A 146 -13.54 -4.07 5.57
CA CYS A 146 -13.94 -2.91 4.79
C CYS A 146 -15.37 -3.07 4.25
N TYR A 147 -15.68 -4.24 3.70
CA TYR A 147 -16.99 -4.52 3.11
C TYR A 147 -18.13 -4.54 4.13
N LEU A 148 -17.90 -5.12 5.31
CA LEU A 148 -18.95 -5.30 6.32
C LEU A 148 -19.15 -4.09 7.24
N TRP A 149 -18.09 -3.30 7.47
CA TRP A 149 -18.12 -2.28 8.52
C TRP A 149 -17.67 -0.88 8.10
N MET A 150 -17.08 -0.69 6.92
CA MET A 150 -16.63 0.64 6.48
C MET A 150 -17.65 1.32 5.56
N PRO A 151 -17.66 2.66 5.49
CA PRO A 151 -18.62 3.40 4.67
C PRO A 151 -18.50 3.07 3.18
N ALA A 152 -19.64 2.82 2.53
CA ALA A 152 -19.76 2.75 1.08
C ALA A 152 -19.86 4.16 0.46
N PRO A 153 -19.55 4.34 -0.83
CA PRO A 153 -19.91 5.56 -1.56
C PRO A 153 -21.42 5.84 -1.52
N PRO A 154 -21.84 7.11 -1.65
CA PRO A 154 -21.01 8.32 -1.78
C PRO A 154 -20.41 8.76 -0.44
N VAL A 155 -19.49 9.73 -0.48
CA VAL A 155 -18.91 10.31 0.74
C VAL A 155 -20.01 10.93 1.62
N ASP A 156 -19.85 10.80 2.94
CA ASP A 156 -20.75 11.45 3.90
C ASP A 156 -20.46 12.96 3.91
N PRO A 157 -21.43 13.83 3.53
CA PRO A 157 -21.22 15.27 3.52
C PRO A 157 -20.92 15.87 4.90
N SER A 158 -21.29 15.18 5.98
CA SER A 158 -21.03 15.62 7.36
C SER A 158 -19.61 15.31 7.84
N ASP A 159 -18.91 14.39 7.17
CA ASP A 159 -17.52 14.01 7.45
C ASP A 159 -16.77 13.70 6.15
N PRO A 160 -16.47 14.73 5.32
CA PRO A 160 -15.96 14.55 3.97
C PRO A 160 -14.54 13.95 3.92
N ASN A 161 -13.82 13.97 5.04
CA ASN A 161 -12.48 13.40 5.13
C ASN A 161 -12.49 11.93 5.56
N LYS A 162 -13.65 11.39 5.96
CA LYS A 162 -13.74 10.01 6.40
C LYS A 162 -13.47 9.05 5.22
N PRO A 163 -12.54 8.09 5.39
CA PRO A 163 -12.31 7.07 4.39
C PRO A 163 -13.59 6.28 4.10
N PHE A 164 -13.91 6.16 2.82
CA PHE A 164 -15.01 5.37 2.29
C PHE A 164 -14.51 4.54 1.11
N ASN A 165 -15.24 3.49 0.72
CA ASN A 165 -14.86 2.60 -0.37
C ASN A 165 -13.40 2.08 -0.26
N ILE A 166 -12.96 1.81 0.96
CA ILE A 166 -11.57 1.46 1.24
C ILE A 166 -11.20 0.19 0.48
N ASN A 167 -10.08 0.22 -0.24
CA ASN A 167 -9.62 -0.85 -1.12
C ASN A 167 -10.63 -1.25 -2.22
N TYR A 168 -11.47 -0.30 -2.67
CA TYR A 168 -12.40 -0.44 -3.79
C TYR A 168 -13.44 -1.56 -3.61
N VAL A 169 -13.83 -1.88 -2.38
CA VAL A 169 -14.76 -2.97 -2.08
C VAL A 169 -16.19 -2.78 -2.64
N PHE A 170 -16.58 -1.57 -3.04
CA PHE A 170 -17.88 -1.26 -3.65
C PHE A 170 -17.80 -0.81 -5.12
N GLY A 171 -16.63 -0.42 -5.62
CA GLY A 171 -16.42 0.02 -7.00
C GLY A 171 -15.11 0.77 -7.19
N LEU A 172 -14.72 1.10 -8.43
CA LEU A 172 -13.45 1.78 -8.73
C LEU A 172 -13.41 3.25 -8.31
N LYS A 173 -14.56 3.90 -8.17
CA LYS A 173 -14.69 5.29 -7.75
C LYS A 173 -15.91 5.40 -6.83
N ASP A 174 -17.08 5.36 -7.44
CA ASP A 174 -18.36 5.22 -6.76
C ASP A 174 -18.76 3.75 -6.64
N ALA A 175 -19.86 3.49 -5.92
CA ALA A 175 -20.47 2.18 -5.89
C ALA A 175 -20.88 1.77 -7.31
N GLN A 176 -20.39 0.63 -7.77
CA GLN A 176 -20.74 0.14 -9.10
C GLN A 176 -22.22 -0.28 -9.14
N THR A 177 -22.89 -0.06 -10.27
CA THR A 177 -24.33 -0.36 -10.44
C THR A 177 -24.63 -1.38 -11.55
N TRP A 178 -23.60 -1.89 -12.22
CA TRP A 178 -23.75 -2.71 -13.42
C TRP A 178 -23.70 -4.23 -13.13
N MET A 179 -23.38 -4.62 -11.90
CA MET A 179 -23.47 -6.00 -11.42
C MET A 179 -23.94 -6.07 -9.96
N PRO A 180 -24.29 -7.26 -9.43
CA PRO A 180 -24.54 -7.41 -8.00
C PRO A 180 -23.32 -7.03 -7.15
N GLU A 181 -23.54 -6.33 -6.03
CA GLU A 181 -22.47 -5.88 -5.13
C GLU A 181 -21.56 -7.02 -4.66
N LEU A 182 -22.14 -8.16 -4.26
CA LEU A 182 -21.38 -9.35 -3.86
C LEU A 182 -20.52 -9.91 -5.00
N ALA A 183 -20.96 -9.77 -6.26
CA ALA A 183 -20.16 -10.19 -7.40
C ALA A 183 -18.93 -9.27 -7.58
N TRP A 184 -19.09 -7.97 -7.37
CA TRP A 184 -17.97 -7.03 -7.35
C TRP A 184 -17.00 -7.34 -6.22
N PHE A 185 -17.51 -7.55 -5.00
CA PHE A 185 -16.67 -7.90 -3.87
C PHE A 185 -15.91 -9.21 -4.10
N ALA A 186 -16.54 -10.22 -4.71
CA ALA A 186 -15.88 -11.46 -5.11
C ALA A 186 -14.75 -11.22 -6.13
N ILE A 187 -14.92 -10.29 -7.08
CA ILE A 187 -13.86 -9.87 -8.01
C ILE A 187 -12.70 -9.23 -7.26
N VAL A 188 -12.95 -8.35 -6.30
CA VAL A 188 -11.89 -7.70 -5.49
C VAL A 188 -11.12 -8.74 -4.67
N ILE A 189 -11.82 -9.70 -4.05
CA ILE A 189 -11.22 -10.82 -3.32
C ILE A 189 -10.34 -11.67 -4.25
N ALA A 190 -10.81 -11.98 -5.46
CA ALA A 190 -10.07 -12.76 -6.46
C ALA A 190 -8.89 -11.98 -7.08
N ALA A 191 -9.01 -10.67 -7.22
CA ALA A 191 -7.96 -9.82 -7.76
C ALA A 191 -6.69 -9.86 -6.88
N GLN A 192 -6.82 -10.06 -5.57
CA GLN A 192 -5.67 -10.19 -4.67
C GLN A 192 -4.73 -11.34 -5.07
N PRO A 193 -5.13 -12.63 -5.08
CA PRO A 193 -4.26 -13.71 -5.50
C PRO A 193 -3.89 -13.66 -6.99
N PHE A 194 -4.81 -13.28 -7.88
CA PHE A 194 -4.61 -13.48 -9.33
C PHE A 194 -4.02 -12.27 -10.07
N ALA A 195 -4.38 -11.05 -9.70
CA ALA A 195 -3.92 -9.84 -10.38
C ALA A 195 -2.76 -9.15 -9.65
N VAL A 196 -2.71 -9.24 -8.32
CA VAL A 196 -1.71 -8.53 -7.51
C VAL A 196 -0.61 -9.48 -7.02
N VAL A 197 -0.96 -10.41 -6.15
CA VAL A 197 -0.01 -11.24 -5.41
C VAL A 197 0.65 -12.27 -6.31
N GLY A 198 -0.11 -12.99 -7.13
CA GLY A 198 0.41 -14.05 -8.00
C GLY A 198 1.50 -13.57 -8.94
N PRO A 199 1.24 -12.56 -9.80
CA PRO A 199 2.24 -12.04 -10.72
C PRO A 199 3.45 -11.46 -9.98
N THR A 200 3.23 -10.67 -8.91
CA THR A 200 4.34 -10.10 -8.11
C THR A 200 5.17 -11.20 -7.44
N HIS A 201 4.53 -12.24 -6.91
CA HIS A 201 5.20 -13.38 -6.30
C HIS A 201 6.08 -14.12 -7.31
N LEU A 202 5.58 -14.35 -8.53
CA LEU A 202 6.35 -15.00 -9.59
C LEU A 202 7.56 -14.16 -10.00
N LEU A 203 7.41 -12.85 -10.14
CA LEU A 203 8.50 -11.92 -10.44
C LEU A 203 9.56 -11.92 -9.33
N LEU A 204 9.16 -11.69 -8.07
CA LEU A 204 10.07 -11.66 -6.94
C LEU A 204 10.76 -13.02 -6.72
N ARG A 205 10.03 -14.13 -6.87
CA ARG A 205 10.61 -15.48 -6.79
C ARG A 205 11.66 -15.75 -7.86
N LYS A 206 11.51 -15.16 -9.05
CA LYS A 206 12.43 -15.34 -10.17
C LYS A 206 13.68 -14.47 -10.05
N PHE A 207 13.52 -13.21 -9.62
CA PHE A 207 14.59 -12.21 -9.70
C PHE A 207 15.24 -11.84 -8.36
N ALA A 208 14.55 -12.01 -7.23
CA ALA A 208 15.12 -11.70 -5.92
C ALA A 208 15.93 -12.87 -5.36
N THR A 209 16.94 -12.54 -4.55
CA THR A 209 17.62 -13.53 -3.72
C THR A 209 16.62 -14.13 -2.73
N ARG A 210 16.77 -15.43 -2.43
CA ARG A 210 15.92 -16.09 -1.44
C ARG A 210 16.38 -15.70 -0.04
N ALA A 211 15.42 -15.34 0.82
CA ALA A 211 15.68 -15.12 2.24
C ALA A 211 15.78 -16.43 3.05
#